data_AF-A0A519SS69-F1
#
_entry.id   AF-A0A519SS69-F1
#
_cell.length_a   1.000
_cell.length_b   1.000
_cell.length_c   1.000
_cell.angle_alpha   90.00
_cell.angle_beta   90.00
_cell.angle_gamma   90.00
#
_symmetry.space_group_name_H-M   'P 1'
#
loop_
_entity.id
_entity.type
_entity.pdbx_description
1 polymer ?
#
loop_
_entity_poly.entity_id
_entity_poly.type
_entity_poly.pdbx_seq_one_letter_code
_entity_poly.pdbx_strand_id
1 'polypeptide(L)'
;MSKAKKLNAIIDKYYSKCQNKQRKCPVDGCNENAISSHLLQKNGIINHIATNQHVRQVSFDKFPTIKYKIKLIGVNQALTFKGFCSYHDSELFKSIEGLNIDFNQYRCQLLFTYRALL
;
A
#
# COMPACT_ATOMS: atom_id res chain seq x y z
N MET A 1 16.82 26.53 -2.39
CA MET A 1 15.54 25.81 -2.13
C MET A 1 14.68 26.61 -1.16
N SER A 2 13.40 26.83 -1.48
CA SER A 2 12.46 27.56 -0.59
C SER A 2 12.31 26.86 0.77
N LYS A 3 12.03 27.64 1.83
CA LYS A 3 11.82 27.16 3.21
C LYS A 3 10.76 26.05 3.27
N ALA A 4 9.68 26.20 2.51
CA ALA A 4 8.61 25.21 2.38
C ALA A 4 9.10 23.86 1.82
N LYS A 5 9.95 23.86 0.78
CA LYS A 5 10.49 22.64 0.19
C LYS A 5 11.37 21.87 1.18
N LYS A 6 12.14 22.58 2.01
CA LYS A 6 12.94 21.96 3.09
C LYS A 6 12.04 21.31 4.14
N LEU A 7 10.96 21.98 4.55
CA LEU A 7 10.01 21.45 5.54
C LEU A 7 9.27 20.19 5.02
N ASN A 8 8.77 20.22 3.78
CA ASN A 8 8.13 19.04 3.17
C ASN A 8 9.10 17.85 3.09
N ALA A 9 10.38 18.08 2.79
CA ALA A 9 11.37 17.00 2.76
C ALA A 9 11.59 16.36 4.15
N ILE A 10 11.61 17.16 5.21
CA ILE A 10 11.70 16.66 6.60
C ILE A 10 10.47 15.83 6.95
N ILE A 11 9.29 16.33 6.60
CA ILE A 11 8.01 15.65 6.84
C ILE A 11 7.97 14.33 6.07
N ASP A 12 8.25 14.34 4.78
CA ASP A 12 8.28 13.13 3.93
C ASP A 12 9.27 12.09 4.48
N LYS A 13 10.42 12.53 5.03
CA LYS A 13 11.39 11.65 5.69
C LYS A 13 10.78 10.94 6.91
N TYR A 14 10.11 11.67 7.80
CA TYR A 14 9.49 11.06 8.99
C TYR A 14 8.29 10.18 8.63
N TYR A 15 7.45 10.61 7.68
CA TYR A 15 6.34 9.78 7.17
C TYR A 15 6.85 8.45 6.60
N SER A 16 7.89 8.50 5.76
CA SER A 16 8.51 7.29 5.19
C SER A 16 9.09 6.39 6.29
N LYS A 17 9.70 6.98 7.33
CA LYS A 17 10.19 6.22 8.49
C LYS A 17 9.05 5.52 9.25
N CYS A 18 7.92 6.20 9.46
CA CYS A 18 6.75 5.63 10.12
C CYS A 18 6.09 4.52 9.30
N GLN A 19 5.99 4.69 7.98
CA GLN A 19 5.43 3.68 7.06
C GLN A 19 6.32 2.44 6.96
N ASN A 20 7.64 2.62 6.90
CA ASN A 20 8.60 1.52 6.77
C ASN A 20 8.98 0.86 8.10
N LYS A 21 8.46 1.36 9.24
CA LYS A 21 8.71 0.75 10.55
C LYS A 21 8.21 -0.69 10.53
N GLN A 22 9.09 -1.63 10.85
CA GLN A 22 8.71 -3.03 10.99
C GLN A 22 7.66 -3.17 12.10
N ARG A 23 6.59 -3.89 11.80
CA ARG A 23 5.51 -4.21 12.74
C ARG A 23 5.40 -5.72 12.92
N LYS A 24 4.86 -6.15 14.05
CA LYS A 24 4.40 -7.53 14.23
C LYS A 24 3.06 -7.71 13.54
N CYS A 25 2.80 -8.94 13.12
CA CYS A 25 1.49 -9.33 12.63
C CYS A 25 0.45 -9.09 13.75
N PRO A 26 -0.70 -8.46 13.46
CA PRO A 26 -1.70 -8.14 14.48
C PRO A 26 -2.60 -9.32 14.85
N VAL A 27 -2.42 -10.50 14.23
CA VAL A 27 -3.20 -11.70 14.56
C VAL A 27 -2.73 -12.27 15.89
N ASP A 28 -3.65 -12.50 16.81
CA ASP A 28 -3.36 -13.04 18.14
C ASP A 28 -2.59 -14.37 18.05
N GLY A 29 -1.55 -14.48 18.87
CA GLY A 29 -0.65 -15.64 18.87
C GLY A 29 0.37 -15.68 17.73
N CYS A 30 0.35 -14.73 16.79
CA CYS A 30 1.34 -14.65 15.72
C CYS A 30 2.59 -13.85 16.14
N ASN A 31 3.77 -14.48 16.04
CA ASN A 31 5.05 -13.84 16.36
C ASN A 31 5.81 -13.31 15.13
N GLU A 32 5.24 -13.49 13.94
CA GLU A 32 5.85 -13.11 12.67
C GLU A 32 5.79 -11.60 12.41
N ASN A 33 6.71 -11.15 11.56
CA ASN A 33 6.78 -9.77 11.12
C ASN A 33 5.80 -9.50 9.98
N ALA A 34 5.14 -8.35 10.01
CA ALA A 34 4.29 -7.89 8.92
C ALA A 34 5.13 -7.62 7.64
N ILE A 35 4.65 -8.09 6.51
CA ILE A 35 5.27 -7.85 5.21
C ILE A 35 4.76 -6.54 4.61
N SER A 36 5.36 -6.10 3.51
CA SER A 36 4.82 -5.00 2.71
C SER A 36 3.72 -5.55 1.79
N SER A 37 2.49 -5.57 2.30
CA SER A 37 1.31 -6.02 1.54
C SER A 37 0.86 -4.93 0.58
N HIS A 38 0.43 -5.30 -0.62
CA HIS A 38 -0.19 -4.37 -1.55
C HIS A 38 -1.67 -4.22 -1.26
N LEU A 39 -2.17 -2.99 -1.32
CA LEU A 39 -3.61 -2.70 -1.25
C LEU A 39 -4.38 -3.32 -2.41
N LEU A 40 -3.85 -3.18 -3.63
CA LEU A 40 -4.39 -3.77 -4.84
C LEU A 40 -3.49 -4.92 -5.29
N GLN A 41 -4.06 -5.94 -5.90
CA GLN A 41 -3.31 -7.10 -6.36
C GLN A 41 -2.15 -6.69 -7.26
N LYS A 42 -0.94 -7.09 -6.88
CA LYS A 42 0.28 -6.79 -7.63
C LYS A 42 0.23 -7.44 -9.03
N ASN A 43 -0.04 -8.74 -9.05
CA ASN A 43 -0.11 -9.53 -10.28
C ASN A 43 -1.43 -9.36 -11.05
N GLY A 44 -2.37 -8.58 -10.50
CA GLY A 44 -3.56 -8.12 -11.19
C GLY A 44 -3.41 -6.65 -11.58
N ILE A 45 -4.22 -5.80 -10.95
CA ILE A 45 -4.41 -4.39 -11.33
C ILE A 45 -3.09 -3.62 -11.47
N ILE A 46 -2.16 -3.75 -10.51
CA ILE A 46 -0.93 -2.92 -10.51
C ILE A 46 -0.05 -3.23 -11.73
N ASN A 47 0.23 -4.50 -12.01
CA ASN A 47 1.03 -4.88 -13.18
C ASN A 47 0.32 -4.57 -14.49
N HIS A 48 -1.01 -4.68 -14.55
CA HIS A 48 -1.77 -4.34 -15.76
C HIS A 48 -1.68 -2.87 -16.18
N ILE A 49 -1.58 -1.95 -15.20
CA ILE A 49 -1.45 -0.51 -15.47
C ILE A 49 0.00 -0.02 -15.45
N ALA A 50 0.97 -0.91 -15.20
CA ALA A 50 2.37 -0.55 -15.10
C ALA A 50 3.00 -0.32 -16.48
N THR A 51 3.91 0.65 -16.55
CA THR A 51 4.80 0.86 -17.68
C THR A 51 6.23 0.81 -17.17
N ASN A 52 7.07 -0.05 -17.76
CA ASN A 52 8.46 -0.26 -17.34
C ASN A 52 8.61 -0.54 -15.83
N GLN A 53 7.77 -1.41 -15.26
CA GLN A 53 7.76 -1.74 -13.82
C GLN A 53 7.45 -0.56 -12.88
N HIS A 54 6.78 0.48 -13.40
CA HIS A 54 6.35 1.64 -12.62
C HIS A 54 4.88 1.98 -12.87
N VAL A 55 4.24 2.55 -11.85
CA VAL A 55 2.89 3.14 -11.93
C VAL A 55 2.92 4.61 -11.50
N ARG A 56 1.92 5.37 -11.93
CA ARG A 56 1.71 6.75 -11.48
C ARG A 56 0.82 6.75 -10.24
N GLN A 57 1.33 7.26 -9.13
CA GLN A 57 0.59 7.36 -7.87
C GLN A 57 0.46 8.82 -7.44
N VAL A 58 -0.74 9.19 -6.97
CA VAL A 58 -0.97 10.50 -6.37
C VAL A 58 -0.25 10.60 -5.04
N SER A 59 0.46 11.70 -4.85
CA SER A 59 1.02 12.11 -3.56
C SER A 59 0.77 13.60 -3.36
N PHE A 60 1.09 14.14 -2.20
CA PHE A 60 0.87 15.56 -1.94
C PHE A 60 1.94 16.12 -1.01
N ASP A 61 2.30 17.38 -1.24
CA ASP A 61 3.02 18.20 -0.26
C ASP A 61 2.04 18.65 0.83
N LYS A 62 2.48 18.65 2.08
CA LYS A 62 1.61 18.98 3.23
C LYS A 62 1.68 20.46 3.63
N PHE A 63 2.77 21.15 3.28
CA PHE A 63 3.01 22.55 3.65
C PHE A 63 3.44 23.43 2.45
N PRO A 64 3.11 24.74 2.46
CA PRO A 64 2.19 25.41 3.39
C PRO A 64 0.71 25.10 3.08
N THR A 65 0.41 24.62 1.88
CA THR A 65 -0.91 24.17 1.46
C THR A 65 -0.78 22.81 0.78
N ILE A 66 -1.87 22.04 0.77
CA ILE A 66 -1.91 20.74 0.10
C ILE A 66 -1.70 20.97 -1.40
N LYS A 67 -0.63 20.39 -1.93
CA LYS A 67 -0.35 20.39 -3.38
C LYS A 67 -0.21 18.97 -3.86
N TYR A 68 -1.18 18.53 -4.66
CA TYR A 68 -1.13 17.21 -5.31
C TYR A 68 -0.02 17.17 -6.35
N LYS A 69 0.66 16.03 -6.40
CA LYS A 69 1.71 15.73 -7.37
C LYS A 69 1.63 14.26 -7.74
N ILE A 70 1.83 13.97 -9.01
CA ILE A 70 1.92 12.59 -9.50
C ILE A 70 3.38 12.15 -9.38
N LYS A 71 3.61 11.04 -8.69
CA LYS A 71 4.93 10.40 -8.61
C LYS A 71 4.93 9.13 -9.43
N LEU A 72 6.07 8.84 -10.06
CA LEU A 72 6.36 7.53 -10.61
C LEU A 72 6.89 6.65 -9.46
N ILE A 73 6.27 5.51 -9.22
CA ILE A 73 6.64 4.58 -8.15
C ILE A 73 6.78 3.17 -8.70
N GLY A 74 7.76 2.41 -8.22
CA GLY A 74 7.97 1.04 -8.65
C GLY A 74 6.81 0.14 -8.22
N VAL A 75 6.44 -0.84 -9.04
CA VAL A 75 5.31 -1.76 -8.76
C VAL A 75 5.41 -2.46 -7.41
N ASN A 76 6.63 -2.68 -6.88
CA ASN A 76 6.88 -3.31 -5.58
C ASN A 76 6.63 -2.38 -4.37
N GLN A 77 6.48 -1.08 -4.60
CA GLN A 77 6.27 -0.06 -3.55
C GLN A 77 4.90 0.62 -3.67
N ALA A 78 4.27 0.50 -4.83
CA ALA A 78 2.97 1.09 -5.09
C ALA A 78 1.91 0.54 -4.13
N LEU A 79 1.22 1.46 -3.44
CA LEU A 79 0.12 1.15 -2.54
C LEU A 79 0.44 0.07 -1.49
N THR A 80 1.68 0.02 -0.99
CA THR A 80 2.08 -0.96 0.03
C THR A 80 1.93 -0.44 1.46
N PHE A 81 1.60 -1.33 2.39
CA PHE A 81 1.54 -1.05 3.82
C PHE A 81 1.98 -2.27 4.65
N LYS A 82 2.25 -2.07 5.95
CA LYS A 82 2.65 -3.13 6.89
C LYS A 82 1.44 -3.62 7.69
N GLY A 83 0.66 -4.52 7.09
CA GLY A 83 -0.54 -5.12 7.67
C GLY A 83 -0.26 -6.44 8.38
N PHE A 84 -0.26 -7.54 7.61
CA PHE A 84 -0.10 -8.91 8.12
C PHE A 84 1.26 -9.51 7.78
N CYS A 85 1.60 -10.64 8.43
CA CYS A 85 2.68 -11.50 7.95
C CYS A 85 2.29 -12.20 6.64
N SER A 86 3.27 -12.80 5.96
CA SER A 86 3.03 -13.45 4.66
C SER A 86 1.92 -14.51 4.68
N TYR A 87 1.86 -15.31 5.76
CA TYR A 87 0.87 -16.37 5.90
C TYR A 87 -0.55 -15.79 6.03
N HIS A 88 -0.77 -14.91 7.01
CA HIS A 88 -2.10 -14.35 7.27
C HIS A 88 -2.60 -13.43 6.15
N ASP A 89 -1.71 -12.69 5.46
CA ASP A 89 -2.10 -11.92 4.27
C ASP A 89 -2.61 -12.85 3.16
N SER A 90 -1.84 -13.89 2.85
CA SER A 90 -2.14 -14.84 1.77
C SER A 90 -3.43 -15.62 2.05
N GLU A 91 -3.58 -16.14 3.27
CA GLU A 91 -4.76 -16.93 3.64
C GLU A 91 -6.04 -16.08 3.67
N LEU A 92 -5.98 -14.86 4.22
CA LEU A 92 -7.14 -13.98 4.32
C LEU A 92 -7.62 -13.50 2.95
N PHE A 93 -6.69 -13.08 2.08
CA PHE A 93 -7.01 -12.46 0.80
C PHE A 93 -6.99 -13.42 -0.39
N LYS A 94 -6.72 -14.71 -0.18
CA LYS A 94 -6.62 -15.74 -1.22
C LYS A 94 -7.71 -15.66 -2.29
N SER A 95 -8.97 -15.48 -1.88
CA SER A 95 -10.12 -15.44 -2.80
C SER A 95 -10.18 -14.20 -3.69
N ILE A 96 -9.50 -13.12 -3.31
CA ILE A 96 -9.41 -11.86 -4.07
C ILE A 96 -8.01 -11.62 -4.65
N GLU A 97 -7.15 -12.64 -4.65
CA GLU A 97 -5.78 -12.58 -5.21
C GLU A 97 -5.65 -13.28 -6.59
N GLY A 98 -6.68 -14.00 -7.03
CA GLY A 98 -6.74 -14.63 -8.35
C GLY A 98 -7.18 -13.68 -9.49
N LEU A 99 -7.19 -14.20 -10.72
CA LEU A 99 -7.70 -13.48 -11.90
C LEU A 99 -9.23 -13.58 -12.06
N ASN A 100 -9.83 -14.67 -11.56
CA ASN A 100 -11.26 -14.94 -11.67
C ASN A 100 -11.97 -14.52 -10.37
N ILE A 101 -12.12 -13.20 -10.17
CA ILE A 101 -12.79 -12.65 -8.99
C ILE A 101 -14.25 -12.37 -9.32
N ASP A 102 -15.15 -12.92 -8.52
CA ASP A 102 -16.55 -12.51 -8.55
C ASP A 102 -16.74 -11.22 -7.75
N PHE A 103 -16.81 -10.09 -8.44
CA PHE A 103 -17.04 -8.78 -7.84
C PHE A 103 -18.45 -8.58 -7.29
N ASN A 104 -19.40 -9.47 -7.58
CA ASN A 104 -20.74 -9.46 -7.01
C ASN A 104 -20.85 -10.30 -5.74
N GLN A 105 -19.84 -11.13 -5.45
CA GLN A 105 -19.79 -11.89 -4.21
C GLN A 105 -19.50 -10.95 -3.03
N TYR A 106 -20.42 -10.86 -2.08
CA TYR A 106 -20.29 -10.02 -0.89
C TYR A 106 -18.97 -10.21 -0.14
N ARG A 107 -18.50 -11.45 -0.02
CA ARG A 107 -17.22 -11.77 0.64
C ARG A 107 -16.04 -11.09 -0.06
N CYS A 108 -16.00 -11.07 -1.39
CA CYS A 108 -14.92 -10.41 -2.13
C CYS A 108 -14.96 -8.89 -1.92
N GLN A 109 -16.14 -8.28 -1.99
CA GLN A 109 -16.34 -6.85 -1.73
C GLN A 109 -15.90 -6.46 -0.31
N LEU A 110 -16.26 -7.28 0.69
CA LEU A 110 -15.86 -7.10 2.08
C LEU A 110 -14.35 -7.17 2.24
N LEU A 111 -13.70 -8.17 1.63
CA LEU A 111 -12.24 -8.33 1.71
C LEU A 111 -11.49 -7.17 1.04
N PHE A 112 -11.94 -6.68 -0.12
CA PHE A 112 -11.36 -5.49 -0.75
C PHE A 112 -11.49 -4.24 0.13
N THR A 113 -12.67 -4.04 0.72
CA THR A 113 -12.94 -2.90 1.60
C THR A 113 -12.10 -2.99 2.87
N TYR A 114 -12.05 -4.18 3.48
CA TYR A 114 -11.24 -4.43 4.67
C TYR A 114 -9.78 -4.12 4.41
N ARG A 115 -9.23 -4.58 3.27
CA ARG A 115 -7.83 -4.31 2.91
C ARG A 115 -7.50 -2.83 2.75
N ALA A 116 -8.47 -2.02 2.31
CA ALA A 116 -8.33 -0.57 2.19
C ALA A 116 -8.32 0.19 3.52
N LEU A 117 -8.79 -0.45 4.59
CA LEU A 117 -8.87 0.15 5.92
C LEU A 117 -7.71 -0.27 6.85
N LEU A 118 -6.90 -1.26 6.44
CA LEU A 118 -5.70 -1.70 7.19
C LEU A 118 -4.55 -0.70 7.13
#